data_AF-A0A4P7CW45-F1
#
_entry.id   AF-A0A4P7CW45-F1
#
_cell.length_a   1.000
_cell.length_b   1.000
_cell.length_c   1.000
_cell.angle_alpha   90.00
_cell.angle_beta   90.00
_cell.angle_gamma   90.00
#
_symmetry.space_group_name_H-M   'P 1'
#
loop_
_entity.id
_entity.type
_entity.pdbx_description
1 polymer ?
#
loop_
_entity_poly.entity_id
_entity_poly.type
_entity_poly.pdbx_seq_one_letter_code
_entity_poly.pdbx_strand_id
1 'polypeptide(L)'
;MEPNPDVTDEVWEKFESLPSQTRPQKGAKPAKRLTALAHELAVDGLLPAAGKKAHAAMHEVLDAAQEKFKDDVIARRQSVVTVDGTTLHANLQDKKKSFDEFHEAADMAVIDDFFRRAARVFSPPIAHSYAQFLAEKTADLDDPDSLLDALDDARTDIAALGLVSNVHPFFDVAADKQAKAWLEEYRAAIKKLSDDRQESYRQIREMSTEPQDVDLVRPETKDEMTQERLGDKSKNLDTYEDHLLCDENGNYPAKLNDWEKVVLGKERKRSGFKFWYRNPQQPSQSSLGIAYLNDGEYRIVRPDFIFFAILDDGTVVADLVDPHGTQYSDAVPKLRGLVQYAATHPTVFRRIESVAQVNEKWRVLDLTREDVRQAIATTTSSAAALFESEIADDYS
;
A
#
# COMPACT_ATOMS: atom_id res chain seq x y z
N MET A 1 -10.82 20.60 -20.57
CA MET A 1 -11.04 21.31 -19.30
C MET A 1 -9.68 21.62 -18.71
N GLU A 2 -9.50 22.84 -18.22
CA GLU A 2 -8.25 23.33 -17.64
C GLU A 2 -8.51 23.77 -16.18
N PRO A 3 -7.46 23.97 -15.35
CA PRO A 3 -7.61 24.52 -14.02
C PRO A 3 -8.44 25.80 -14.03
N ASN A 4 -9.47 25.84 -13.19
CA ASN A 4 -10.34 26.99 -13.08
C ASN A 4 -9.54 28.19 -12.54
N PRO A 5 -9.51 29.34 -13.26
CA PRO A 5 -8.69 30.50 -12.88
C PRO A 5 -9.11 31.16 -11.56
N ASP A 6 -10.34 30.91 -11.09
CA ASP A 6 -10.83 31.43 -9.81
C ASP A 6 -10.35 30.60 -8.61
N VAL A 7 -9.77 29.41 -8.84
CA VAL A 7 -9.26 28.53 -7.78
C VAL A 7 -7.91 29.04 -7.31
N THR A 8 -7.82 29.38 -6.03
CA THR A 8 -6.58 29.89 -5.43
C THR A 8 -5.54 28.78 -5.24
N ASP A 9 -4.28 29.17 -5.10
CA ASP A 9 -3.19 28.22 -4.87
C ASP A 9 -3.39 27.43 -3.58
N GLU A 10 -3.95 28.03 -2.52
CA GLU A 10 -4.23 27.34 -1.25
C GLU A 10 -5.25 26.19 -1.42
N VAL A 11 -6.19 26.31 -2.36
CA VAL A 11 -7.14 25.23 -2.69
C VAL A 11 -6.43 24.10 -3.43
N TRP A 12 -5.53 24.43 -4.35
CA TRP A 12 -4.71 23.43 -5.05
C TRP A 12 -3.73 22.73 -4.12
N GLU A 13 -3.04 23.48 -3.24
CA GLU A 13 -2.21 22.93 -2.19
C GLU A 13 -3.02 22.00 -1.28
N LYS A 14 -4.26 22.38 -0.92
CA LYS A 14 -5.14 21.51 -0.17
C LYS A 14 -5.46 20.23 -0.94
N PHE A 15 -5.81 20.31 -2.22
CA PHE A 15 -6.10 19.15 -3.09
C PHE A 15 -4.90 18.19 -3.17
N GLU A 16 -3.70 18.71 -3.46
CA GLU A 16 -2.47 17.91 -3.57
C GLU A 16 -2.02 17.30 -2.24
N SER A 17 -2.42 17.91 -1.11
CA SER A 17 -2.16 17.37 0.22
C SER A 17 -3.04 16.17 0.59
N LEU A 18 -4.12 15.91 -0.17
CA LEU A 18 -5.04 14.80 0.13
C LEU A 18 -4.37 13.46 -0.23
N PRO A 19 -4.26 12.52 0.73
CA PRO A 19 -3.59 11.25 0.52
C PRO A 19 -4.51 10.30 -0.25
N SER A 20 -4.10 9.91 -1.45
CA SER A 20 -4.67 8.76 -2.16
C SER A 20 -3.91 7.50 -1.74
N GLN A 21 -4.50 6.32 -1.87
CA GLN A 21 -3.87 5.05 -1.49
C GLN A 21 -3.56 4.17 -2.69
N THR A 22 -2.36 3.60 -2.68
CA THR A 22 -1.97 2.56 -3.63
C THR A 22 -2.70 1.26 -3.32
N ARG A 23 -2.93 0.44 -4.35
CA ARG A 23 -3.44 -0.91 -4.17
C ARG A 23 -2.27 -1.83 -3.75
N PRO A 24 -2.34 -2.47 -2.58
CA PRO A 24 -1.32 -3.43 -2.16
C PRO A 24 -1.11 -4.56 -3.17
N GLN A 25 0.15 -4.97 -3.36
CA GLN A 25 0.49 -6.05 -4.27
C GLN A 25 0.56 -7.40 -3.53
N LYS A 26 -0.19 -8.38 -4.03
CA LYS A 26 -0.15 -9.76 -3.53
C LYS A 26 1.23 -10.36 -3.80
N GLY A 27 1.96 -10.72 -2.76
CA GLY A 27 3.32 -11.27 -2.86
C GLY A 27 4.43 -10.22 -3.03
N ALA A 28 4.16 -8.96 -2.68
CA ALA A 28 5.21 -7.95 -2.52
C ALA A 28 6.32 -8.46 -1.59
N LYS A 29 7.57 -8.10 -1.88
CA LYS A 29 8.76 -8.51 -1.13
C LYS A 29 9.41 -7.27 -0.49
N PRO A 30 9.21 -7.02 0.81
CA PRO A 30 9.72 -5.82 1.49
C PRO A 30 11.21 -5.56 1.29
N ALA A 31 12.06 -6.60 1.34
CA ALA A 31 13.49 -6.44 1.10
C ALA A 31 13.83 -5.99 -0.34
N LYS A 32 13.05 -6.44 -1.34
CA LYS A 32 13.21 -5.95 -2.72
C LYS A 32 12.76 -4.50 -2.85
N ARG A 33 11.65 -4.13 -2.20
CA ARG A 33 11.17 -2.74 -2.12
C ARG A 33 12.23 -1.83 -1.50
N LEU A 34 12.81 -2.22 -0.37
CA LEU A 34 13.89 -1.47 0.29
C LEU A 34 15.12 -1.31 -0.61
N THR A 35 15.51 -2.37 -1.31
CA THR A 35 16.66 -2.33 -2.24
C THR A 35 16.40 -1.40 -3.43
N ALA A 36 15.19 -1.45 -4.00
CA ALA A 36 14.78 -0.54 -5.08
C ALA A 36 14.76 0.92 -4.60
N LEU A 37 14.20 1.18 -3.41
CA LEU A 37 14.22 2.49 -2.79
C LEU A 37 15.65 3.00 -2.57
N ALA A 38 16.52 2.14 -2.04
CA ALA A 38 17.93 2.46 -1.85
C ALA A 38 18.60 2.86 -3.17
N HIS A 39 18.29 2.16 -4.27
CA HIS A 39 18.83 2.51 -5.58
C HIS A 39 18.38 3.90 -6.03
N GLU A 40 17.07 4.18 -6.04
CA GLU A 40 16.56 5.48 -6.49
C GLU A 40 17.08 6.63 -5.62
N LEU A 41 17.09 6.48 -4.28
CA LEU A 41 17.62 7.51 -3.38
C LEU A 41 19.11 7.79 -3.63
N ALA A 42 19.89 6.78 -4.01
CA ALA A 42 21.30 6.97 -4.36
C ALA A 42 21.48 7.63 -5.72
N VAL A 43 20.68 7.23 -6.72
CA VAL A 43 20.69 7.81 -8.08
C VAL A 43 20.35 9.30 -8.05
N ASP A 44 19.36 9.70 -7.26
CA ASP A 44 18.96 11.11 -7.11
C ASP A 44 19.84 11.89 -6.11
N GLY A 45 20.87 11.25 -5.54
CA GLY A 45 21.80 11.90 -4.60
C GLY A 45 21.18 12.24 -3.23
N LEU A 46 19.99 11.73 -2.93
CA LEU A 46 19.28 11.97 -1.66
C LEU A 46 19.90 11.21 -0.50
N LEU A 47 20.36 9.97 -0.75
CA LEU A 47 21.04 9.15 0.23
C LEU A 47 22.30 8.49 -0.37
N PRO A 48 23.49 9.09 -0.17
CA PRO A 48 24.74 8.49 -0.60
C PRO A 48 24.96 7.11 0.03
N ALA A 49 25.40 6.16 -0.81
CA ALA A 49 25.61 4.76 -0.46
C ALA A 49 24.38 4.07 0.17
N ALA A 50 23.16 4.49 -0.20
CA ALA A 50 21.91 3.91 0.32
C ALA A 50 21.86 2.39 0.22
N GLY A 51 22.35 1.78 -0.86
CA GLY A 51 22.40 0.31 -1.00
C GLY A 51 23.21 -0.36 0.13
N LYS A 52 24.38 0.18 0.47
CA LYS A 52 25.19 -0.33 1.60
C LYS A 52 24.47 -0.13 2.93
N LYS A 53 23.82 1.01 3.12
CA LYS A 53 23.03 1.31 4.34
C LYS A 53 21.84 0.37 4.50
N ALA A 54 21.14 0.06 3.40
CA ALA A 54 20.04 -0.90 3.39
C ALA A 54 20.53 -2.31 3.78
N HIS A 55 21.65 -2.75 3.20
CA HIS A 55 22.23 -4.04 3.54
C HIS A 55 22.66 -4.09 5.01
N ALA A 56 23.37 -3.07 5.51
CA ALA A 56 23.80 -3.00 6.90
C ALA A 56 22.61 -3.05 7.88
N ALA A 57 21.55 -2.28 7.61
CA ALA A 57 20.32 -2.34 8.42
C ALA A 57 19.71 -3.74 8.43
N MET A 58 19.73 -4.45 7.30
CA MET A 58 19.21 -5.82 7.21
C MET A 58 20.15 -6.86 7.83
N HIS A 59 21.46 -6.61 7.88
CA HIS A 59 22.42 -7.42 8.63
C HIS A 59 22.14 -7.32 10.13
N GLU A 60 21.91 -6.12 10.66
CA GLU A 60 21.53 -5.93 12.07
C GLU A 60 20.24 -6.66 12.43
N VAL A 61 19.26 -6.69 11.51
CA VAL A 61 18.01 -7.45 11.69
C VAL A 61 18.27 -8.95 11.73
N LEU A 62 19.15 -9.47 10.87
CA LEU A 62 19.51 -10.89 10.87
C LEU A 62 20.33 -11.27 12.12
N ASP A 63 21.26 -10.43 12.57
CA ASP A 63 21.96 -10.59 13.85
C ASP A 63 20.95 -10.63 15.03
N ALA A 64 19.97 -9.70 15.03
CA ALA A 64 18.91 -9.70 16.04
C ALA A 64 17.99 -10.93 15.96
N ALA A 65 17.75 -11.45 14.76
CA ALA A 65 16.97 -12.68 14.56
C ALA A 65 17.72 -13.91 15.09
N GLN A 66 19.04 -14.00 14.87
CA GLN A 66 19.87 -15.06 15.41
C GLN A 66 19.77 -15.13 16.94
N GLU A 67 19.84 -13.97 17.62
CA GLU A 67 19.75 -13.95 19.09
C GLU A 67 18.32 -14.21 19.57
N LYS A 68 17.32 -13.60 18.92
CA LYS A 68 15.91 -13.73 19.31
C LYS A 68 15.37 -15.16 19.15
N PHE A 69 15.81 -15.87 18.11
CA PHE A 69 15.34 -17.22 17.78
C PHE A 69 16.43 -18.28 17.97
N LYS A 70 17.39 -18.02 18.86
CA LYS A 70 18.63 -18.79 19.03
C LYS A 70 18.43 -20.29 19.16
N ASP A 71 17.52 -20.73 20.02
CA ASP A 71 17.27 -22.17 20.24
C ASP A 71 16.77 -22.86 18.97
N ASP A 72 15.83 -22.21 18.26
CA ASP A 72 15.31 -22.70 16.98
C ASP A 72 16.41 -22.71 15.91
N VAL A 73 17.23 -21.66 15.84
CA VAL A 73 18.34 -21.56 14.88
C VAL A 73 19.36 -22.66 15.12
N ILE A 74 19.75 -22.94 16.37
CA ILE A 74 20.66 -24.03 16.72
C ILE A 74 20.08 -25.38 16.29
N ALA A 75 18.80 -25.63 16.60
CA ALA A 75 18.12 -26.86 16.19
C ALA A 75 18.06 -27.01 14.65
N ARG A 76 17.75 -25.93 13.93
CA ARG A 76 17.73 -25.94 12.46
C ARG A 76 19.11 -26.05 11.85
N ARG A 77 20.14 -25.49 12.48
CA ARG A 77 21.54 -25.63 12.04
C ARG A 77 21.95 -27.10 12.05
N GLN A 78 21.59 -27.85 13.10
CA GLN A 78 21.80 -29.29 13.14
C GLN A 78 21.13 -29.98 11.95
N SER A 79 19.88 -29.64 11.65
CA SER A 79 19.17 -30.19 10.48
C SER A 79 19.80 -29.79 9.13
N VAL A 80 20.50 -28.66 9.02
CA VAL A 80 21.20 -28.27 7.79
C VAL A 80 22.47 -29.08 7.59
N VAL A 81 23.20 -29.37 8.66
CA VAL A 81 24.45 -30.15 8.61
C VAL A 81 24.23 -31.66 8.64
N THR A 82 22.98 -32.13 8.75
CA THR A 82 22.60 -33.55 8.67
C THR A 82 21.64 -33.81 7.52
N VAL A 83 21.90 -34.83 6.71
CA VAL A 83 21.03 -35.29 5.63
C VAL A 83 20.27 -36.53 6.07
N ASP A 84 18.94 -36.48 5.95
CA ASP A 84 18.07 -37.66 6.09
C ASP A 84 17.93 -38.36 4.73
N GLY A 85 18.52 -39.54 4.59
CA GLY A 85 18.45 -40.37 3.39
C GLY A 85 17.52 -41.56 3.59
N THR A 86 16.74 -41.91 2.56
CA THR A 86 15.98 -43.17 2.54
C THR A 86 16.46 -44.03 1.38
N THR A 87 17.07 -45.17 1.67
CA THR A 87 17.46 -46.16 0.67
C THR A 87 16.30 -47.13 0.43
N LEU A 88 15.82 -47.18 -0.81
CA LEU A 88 14.83 -48.16 -1.24
C LEU A 88 15.54 -49.42 -1.76
N HIS A 89 15.42 -50.52 -1.02
CA HIS A 89 15.81 -51.84 -1.49
C HIS A 89 14.60 -52.53 -2.15
N ALA A 90 14.70 -52.86 -3.44
CA ALA A 90 13.67 -53.59 -4.17
C ALA A 90 14.21 -54.95 -4.63
N ASN A 91 13.67 -56.04 -4.08
CA ASN A 91 13.98 -57.40 -4.53
C ASN A 91 13.10 -57.75 -5.75
N LEU A 92 13.72 -57.96 -6.91
CA LEU A 92 13.04 -58.23 -8.18
C LEU A 92 12.46 -59.65 -8.29
N GLN A 93 12.98 -60.63 -7.53
CA GLN A 93 12.43 -61.99 -7.48
C GLN A 93 11.18 -62.07 -6.60
N ASP A 94 11.21 -61.39 -5.45
CA ASP A 94 10.18 -61.53 -4.41
C ASP A 94 9.13 -60.41 -4.46
N LYS A 95 9.35 -59.39 -5.31
CA LYS A 95 8.58 -58.14 -5.40
C LYS A 95 8.44 -57.36 -4.07
N LYS A 96 9.33 -57.61 -3.10
CA LYS A 96 9.34 -56.90 -1.82
C LYS A 96 10.18 -55.63 -1.90
N LYS A 97 9.68 -54.57 -1.26
CA LYS A 97 10.38 -53.29 -1.06
C LYS A 97 10.64 -53.10 0.43
N SER A 98 11.86 -52.76 0.81
CA SER A 98 12.20 -52.25 2.14
C SER A 98 12.83 -50.87 2.03
N PHE A 99 12.63 -50.05 3.05
CA PHE A 99 13.18 -48.71 3.14
C PHE A 99 14.08 -48.67 4.37
N ASP A 100 15.33 -48.25 4.18
CA ASP A 100 16.28 -48.01 5.26
C ASP A 100 16.53 -46.50 5.36
N GLU A 101 16.31 -45.92 6.53
CA GLU A 101 16.58 -44.52 6.82
C GLU A 101 17.98 -44.37 7.43
N PHE A 102 18.74 -43.37 7.00
CA PHE A 102 20.07 -43.06 7.54
C PHE A 102 20.28 -41.55 7.68
N HIS A 103 21.19 -41.16 8.58
CA HIS A 103 21.59 -39.78 8.85
C HIS A 103 23.10 -39.60 8.55
N GLU A 104 23.46 -38.72 7.62
CA GLU A 104 24.85 -38.42 7.25
C GLU A 104 25.18 -36.93 7.36
N ALA A 105 26.47 -36.58 7.47
CA ALA A 105 26.89 -35.17 7.42
C ALA A 105 26.58 -34.59 6.03
N ALA A 106 25.97 -33.41 5.99
CA ALA A 106 25.66 -32.72 4.75
C ALA A 106 26.93 -32.29 4.03
N ASP A 107 27.00 -32.52 2.72
CA ASP A 107 28.03 -31.93 1.89
C ASP A 107 27.72 -30.45 1.58
N MET A 108 28.72 -29.76 1.02
CA MET A 108 28.58 -28.34 0.67
C MET A 108 27.49 -28.09 -0.40
N ALA A 109 27.19 -29.06 -1.25
CA ALA A 109 26.15 -28.89 -2.27
C ALA A 109 24.75 -28.87 -1.64
N VAL A 110 24.52 -29.66 -0.58
CA VAL A 110 23.30 -29.64 0.22
C VAL A 110 23.18 -28.33 0.99
N ILE A 111 24.25 -27.90 1.67
CA ILE A 111 24.28 -26.62 2.41
C ILE A 111 23.99 -25.46 1.46
N ASP A 112 24.63 -25.43 0.28
CA ASP A 112 24.39 -24.40 -0.74
C ASP A 112 22.95 -24.43 -1.29
N ASP A 113 22.26 -25.57 -1.31
CA ASP A 113 20.83 -25.62 -1.64
C ASP A 113 19.97 -24.97 -0.55
N PHE A 114 20.22 -25.28 0.73
CA PHE A 114 19.53 -24.62 1.84
C PHE A 114 19.81 -23.12 1.88
N PHE A 115 21.07 -22.71 1.69
CA PHE A 115 21.45 -21.30 1.58
C PHE A 115 20.71 -20.61 0.44
N ARG A 116 20.63 -21.22 -0.76
CA ARG A 116 19.87 -20.66 -1.89
C ARG A 116 18.38 -20.53 -1.60
N ARG A 117 17.80 -21.45 -0.82
CA ARG A 117 16.40 -21.32 -0.36
C ARG A 117 16.23 -20.13 0.60
N ALA A 118 17.12 -20.00 1.58
CA ALA A 118 17.14 -18.84 2.49
C ALA A 118 17.35 -17.52 1.73
N ALA A 119 18.24 -17.48 0.74
CA ALA A 119 18.49 -16.32 -0.10
C ALA A 119 17.25 -15.87 -0.91
N ARG A 120 16.35 -16.79 -1.28
CA ARG A 120 15.07 -16.42 -1.96
C ARG A 120 14.08 -15.74 -1.02
N VAL A 121 14.23 -15.98 0.28
CA VAL A 121 13.46 -15.35 1.37
C VAL A 121 14.07 -13.98 1.69
N PHE A 122 15.35 -13.92 2.05
CA PHE A 122 16.01 -12.69 2.49
C PHE A 122 16.48 -11.76 1.38
N SER A 123 16.32 -12.15 0.11
CA SER A 123 16.95 -11.55 -1.08
C SER A 123 18.41 -12.01 -1.28
N PRO A 124 18.79 -12.49 -2.48
CA PRO A 124 20.15 -12.99 -2.71
C PRO A 124 21.25 -11.96 -2.41
N PRO A 125 21.17 -10.68 -2.83
CA PRO A 125 22.17 -9.69 -2.49
C PRO A 125 22.39 -9.50 -0.98
N ILE A 126 21.31 -9.54 -0.18
CA ILE A 126 21.40 -9.39 1.28
C ILE A 126 22.03 -10.65 1.86
N ALA A 127 21.57 -11.85 1.48
CA ALA A 127 22.13 -13.11 1.97
C ALA A 127 23.63 -13.24 1.67
N HIS A 128 24.07 -12.91 0.45
CA HIS A 128 25.49 -12.97 0.08
C HIS A 128 26.33 -11.92 0.83
N SER A 129 25.86 -10.67 0.91
CA SER A 129 26.59 -9.64 1.66
C SER A 129 26.62 -9.90 3.17
N TYR A 130 25.59 -10.55 3.71
CA TYR A 130 25.54 -10.94 5.12
C TYR A 130 26.47 -12.11 5.41
N ALA A 131 26.55 -13.10 4.50
CA ALA A 131 27.52 -14.18 4.61
C ALA A 131 28.95 -13.65 4.66
N GLN A 132 29.26 -12.69 3.78
CA GLN A 132 30.55 -12.02 3.77
C GLN A 132 30.80 -11.22 5.06
N PHE A 133 29.81 -10.46 5.53
CA PHE A 133 29.89 -9.73 6.80
C PHE A 133 30.14 -10.63 8.02
N LEU A 134 29.51 -11.81 8.08
CA LEU A 134 29.76 -12.79 9.13
C LEU A 134 31.16 -13.39 9.01
N ALA A 135 31.56 -13.78 7.81
CA ALA A 135 32.87 -14.38 7.57
C ALA A 135 34.02 -13.42 7.92
N GLU A 136 33.91 -12.14 7.55
CA GLU A 136 34.89 -11.10 7.88
C GLU A 136 35.02 -10.83 9.40
N LYS A 137 34.02 -11.19 10.22
CA LYS A 137 34.10 -11.07 11.69
C LYS A 137 34.90 -12.21 12.34
N THR A 138 34.97 -13.38 11.69
CA THR A 138 35.51 -14.60 12.30
C THR A 138 36.77 -15.11 11.63
N ALA A 139 36.97 -14.79 10.35
CA ALA A 139 38.15 -15.20 9.58
C ALA A 139 39.42 -14.46 10.01
N ASP A 140 40.56 -15.15 9.89
CA ASP A 140 41.86 -14.49 9.79
C ASP A 140 42.01 -13.93 8.37
N LEU A 141 42.03 -12.60 8.23
CA LEU A 141 42.07 -11.94 6.92
C LEU A 141 43.42 -12.11 6.19
N ASP A 142 44.45 -12.55 6.91
CA ASP A 142 45.75 -12.86 6.32
C ASP A 142 45.84 -14.31 5.82
N ASP A 143 44.82 -15.14 6.08
CA ASP A 143 44.71 -16.53 5.65
C ASP A 143 43.48 -16.76 4.73
N PRO A 144 43.70 -16.92 3.41
CA PRO A 144 42.62 -17.18 2.46
C PRO A 144 41.78 -18.42 2.78
N ASP A 145 42.36 -19.46 3.38
CA ASP A 145 41.64 -20.70 3.71
C ASP A 145 40.70 -20.45 4.90
N SER A 146 41.14 -19.64 5.89
CA SER A 146 40.29 -19.21 7.00
C SER A 146 39.05 -18.44 6.54
N LEU A 147 39.18 -17.59 5.52
CA LEU A 147 38.04 -16.87 4.95
C LEU A 147 37.05 -17.79 4.24
N LEU A 148 37.53 -18.82 3.53
CA LEU A 148 36.68 -19.80 2.87
C LEU A 148 35.88 -20.63 3.88
N ASP A 149 36.55 -21.13 4.93
CA ASP A 149 35.88 -21.88 6.02
C ASP A 149 34.82 -21.02 6.71
N ALA A 150 35.14 -19.75 7.01
CA ALA A 150 34.22 -18.82 7.64
C ALA A 150 33.00 -18.48 6.74
N LEU A 151 33.18 -18.45 5.41
CA LEU A 151 32.08 -18.27 4.45
C LEU A 151 31.15 -19.48 4.44
N ASP A 152 31.68 -20.69 4.54
CA ASP A 152 30.89 -21.93 4.57
C ASP A 152 30.08 -22.04 5.87
N ASP A 153 30.68 -21.67 7.00
CA ASP A 153 29.97 -21.55 8.28
C ASP A 153 28.87 -20.47 8.22
N ALA A 154 29.17 -19.30 7.67
CA ALA A 154 28.18 -18.23 7.52
C ALA A 154 27.01 -18.64 6.62
N ARG A 155 27.26 -19.38 5.53
CA ARG A 155 26.18 -19.93 4.68
C ARG A 155 25.32 -20.92 5.44
N THR A 156 25.93 -21.75 6.28
CA THR A 156 25.24 -22.71 7.14
C THR A 156 24.31 -22.00 8.14
N ASP A 157 24.78 -20.92 8.77
CA ASP A 157 23.98 -20.13 9.71
C ASP A 157 22.80 -19.43 9.01
N ILE A 158 23.02 -18.89 7.81
CA ILE A 158 21.95 -18.28 6.99
C ILE A 158 20.94 -19.32 6.51
N ALA A 159 21.41 -20.52 6.13
CA ALA A 159 20.55 -21.64 5.80
C ALA A 159 19.65 -22.03 6.99
N ALA A 160 20.22 -22.11 8.19
CA ALA A 160 19.48 -22.40 9.42
C ALA A 160 18.41 -21.33 9.71
N LEU A 161 18.77 -20.04 9.61
CA LEU A 161 17.84 -18.92 9.75
C LEU A 161 16.66 -19.04 8.77
N GLY A 162 16.92 -19.43 7.52
CA GLY A 162 15.89 -19.60 6.50
C GLY A 162 14.88 -20.71 6.79
N LEU A 163 15.20 -21.66 7.69
CA LEU A 163 14.31 -22.75 8.11
C LEU A 163 13.44 -22.39 9.34
N VAL A 164 13.72 -21.28 10.02
CA VAL A 164 12.93 -20.83 11.17
C VAL A 164 11.73 -20.02 10.69
N SER A 165 10.51 -20.53 10.92
CA SER A 165 9.27 -19.96 10.37
C SER A 165 9.01 -18.50 10.75
N ASN A 166 9.47 -18.07 11.92
CA ASN A 166 9.25 -16.72 12.45
C ASN A 166 10.30 -15.70 11.98
N VAL A 167 11.44 -16.14 11.43
CA VAL A 167 12.51 -15.23 10.98
C VAL A 167 12.06 -14.45 9.74
N HIS A 168 11.35 -15.08 8.80
CA HIS A 168 10.89 -14.42 7.59
C HIS A 168 9.92 -13.26 7.87
N PRO A 169 8.81 -13.44 8.62
CA PRO A 169 7.96 -12.30 9.01
C PRO A 169 8.72 -11.21 9.78
N PHE A 170 9.64 -11.60 10.67
CA PHE A 170 10.44 -10.63 11.44
C PHE A 170 11.32 -9.77 10.52
N PHE A 171 11.96 -10.38 9.53
CA PHE A 171 12.78 -9.71 8.53
C PHE A 171 11.95 -8.81 7.62
N ASP A 172 10.82 -9.29 7.11
CA ASP A 172 9.94 -8.54 6.21
C ASP A 172 9.34 -7.30 6.88
N VAL A 173 8.90 -7.42 8.15
CA VAL A 173 8.42 -6.28 8.95
C VAL A 173 9.51 -5.21 9.11
N ALA A 174 10.76 -5.62 9.36
CA ALA A 174 11.85 -4.69 9.53
C ALA A 174 12.24 -3.99 8.21
N ALA A 175 12.28 -4.73 7.10
CA ALA A 175 12.54 -4.17 5.77
C ALA A 175 11.44 -3.18 5.35
N ASP A 176 10.17 -3.51 5.58
CA ASP A 176 9.05 -2.60 5.27
C ASP A 176 9.08 -1.34 6.13
N LYS A 177 9.36 -1.49 7.44
CA LYS A 177 9.54 -0.36 8.36
C LYS A 177 10.65 0.58 7.89
N GLN A 178 11.80 0.03 7.47
CA GLN A 178 12.91 0.83 6.96
C GLN A 178 12.55 1.57 5.67
N ALA A 179 11.83 0.90 4.75
CA ALA A 179 11.37 1.52 3.51
C ALA A 179 10.38 2.67 3.77
N LYS A 180 9.41 2.47 4.67
CA LYS A 180 8.47 3.52 5.11
C LYS A 180 9.20 4.70 5.75
N ALA A 181 10.17 4.44 6.62
CA ALA A 181 10.95 5.49 7.27
C ALA A 181 11.70 6.37 6.26
N TRP A 182 12.38 5.77 5.29
CA TRP A 182 13.08 6.52 4.24
C TRP A 182 12.14 7.27 3.30
N LEU A 183 11.01 6.67 2.92
CA LEU A 183 10.01 7.36 2.07
C LEU A 183 9.43 8.60 2.75
N GLU A 184 9.26 8.57 4.07
CA GLU A 184 8.80 9.70 4.86
C GLU A 184 9.92 10.74 5.05
N GLU A 185 11.11 10.31 5.47
CA GLU A 185 12.28 11.18 5.67
C GLU A 185 12.62 12.00 4.41
N TYR A 186 12.58 11.36 3.24
CA TYR A 186 12.93 12.00 1.96
C TYR A 186 11.71 12.55 1.21
N ARG A 187 10.49 12.50 1.76
CA ARG A 187 9.25 12.92 1.06
C ARG A 187 9.35 14.31 0.44
N ALA A 188 9.81 15.30 1.21
CA ALA A 188 9.92 16.67 0.76
C ALA A 188 10.99 16.87 -0.34
N ALA A 189 12.04 16.06 -0.34
CA ALA A 189 13.06 16.09 -1.38
C ALA A 189 12.55 15.40 -2.66
N ILE A 190 11.86 14.26 -2.52
CA ILE A 190 11.24 13.53 -3.63
C ILE A 190 10.22 14.43 -4.36
N LYS A 191 9.39 15.18 -3.64
CA LYS A 191 8.40 16.12 -4.23
C LYS A 191 9.02 17.23 -5.09
N LYS A 192 10.33 17.50 -4.94
CA LYS A 192 11.06 18.52 -5.74
C LYS A 192 11.73 17.94 -6.99
N LEU A 193 11.67 16.63 -7.18
CA LEU A 193 12.20 15.98 -8.38
C LEU A 193 11.26 16.19 -9.57
N SER A 194 11.74 15.91 -10.79
CA SER A 194 10.87 15.91 -11.97
C SER A 194 9.79 14.82 -11.89
N ASP A 195 8.69 14.99 -12.62
CA ASP A 195 7.56 14.06 -12.63
C ASP A 195 7.99 12.62 -12.94
N ASP A 196 8.86 12.44 -13.94
CA ASP A 196 9.44 11.13 -14.30
C ASP A 196 10.18 10.46 -13.12
N ARG A 197 10.86 11.25 -12.30
CA ARG A 197 11.58 10.75 -11.12
C ARG A 197 10.62 10.47 -9.97
N GLN A 198 9.64 11.35 -9.73
CA GLN A 198 8.59 11.11 -8.73
C GLN A 198 7.81 9.81 -9.02
N GLU A 199 7.55 9.51 -10.28
CA GLU A 199 6.89 8.27 -10.70
C GLU A 199 7.68 7.01 -10.30
N SER A 200 9.02 7.06 -10.31
CA SER A 200 9.86 5.93 -9.86
C SER A 200 9.63 5.62 -8.37
N TYR A 201 9.51 6.66 -7.53
CA TYR A 201 9.17 6.48 -6.11
C TYR A 201 7.70 6.06 -5.90
N ARG A 202 6.79 6.51 -6.76
CA ARG A 202 5.38 6.07 -6.74
C ARG A 202 5.30 4.56 -6.96
N GLN A 203 6.00 4.02 -7.96
CA GLN A 203 6.06 2.57 -8.22
C GLN A 203 6.64 1.80 -7.03
N ILE A 204 7.65 2.35 -6.34
CA ILE A 204 8.21 1.73 -5.13
C ILE A 204 7.21 1.76 -3.95
N ARG A 205 6.37 2.77 -3.84
CA ARG A 205 5.25 2.79 -2.86
C ARG A 205 4.22 1.71 -3.18
N GLU A 206 4.00 1.37 -4.45
CA GLU A 206 3.11 0.28 -4.85
C GLU A 206 3.65 -1.12 -4.53
N MET A 207 4.96 -1.28 -4.36
CA MET A 207 5.60 -2.55 -3.97
C MET A 207 5.38 -2.93 -2.49
N SER A 208 4.25 -2.54 -1.91
CA SER A 208 3.87 -2.76 -0.52
C SER A 208 2.81 -3.85 -0.37
N THR A 209 2.85 -4.57 0.75
CA THR A 209 1.80 -5.50 1.17
C THR A 209 0.61 -4.81 1.85
N GLU A 210 0.76 -3.53 2.17
CA GLU A 210 -0.21 -2.68 2.84
C GLU A 210 -0.50 -1.42 2.02
N PRO A 211 -1.68 -0.78 2.17
CA PRO A 211 -1.98 0.47 1.47
C PRO A 211 -0.95 1.52 1.81
N GLN A 212 -0.43 2.23 0.80
CA GLN A 212 0.52 3.33 1.01
C GLN A 212 -0.06 4.63 0.49
N ASP A 213 0.14 5.70 1.23
CA ASP A 213 -0.33 7.01 0.79
C ASP A 213 0.55 7.54 -0.34
N VAL A 214 -0.09 8.18 -1.30
CA VAL A 214 0.50 8.89 -2.44
C VAL A 214 -0.25 10.22 -2.61
N ASP A 215 0.49 11.25 -2.97
CA ASP A 215 -0.08 12.59 -3.15
C ASP A 215 -0.88 12.64 -4.46
N LEU A 216 -1.99 13.38 -4.44
CA LEU A 216 -2.72 13.71 -5.65
C LEU A 216 -1.92 14.73 -6.47
N VAL A 217 -2.05 14.61 -7.79
CA VAL A 217 -1.46 15.55 -8.74
C VAL A 217 -2.56 16.40 -9.35
N ARG A 218 -2.39 17.72 -9.30
CA ARG A 218 -3.27 18.68 -9.97
C ARG A 218 -3.34 18.36 -11.47
N PRO A 219 -4.53 18.17 -12.05
CA PRO A 219 -4.65 18.01 -13.50
C PRO A 219 -4.31 19.32 -14.22
N GLU A 220 -3.37 19.29 -15.17
CA GLU A 220 -3.10 20.42 -16.05
C GLU A 220 -4.17 20.55 -17.14
N THR A 221 -4.64 19.43 -17.67
CA THR A 221 -5.73 19.35 -18.63
C THR A 221 -6.51 18.06 -18.41
N LYS A 222 -7.80 18.09 -18.76
CA LYS A 222 -8.66 16.91 -18.73
C LYS A 222 -9.62 16.91 -19.91
N ASP A 223 -9.62 15.83 -20.67
CA ASP A 223 -10.61 15.57 -21.71
C ASP A 223 -11.91 15.12 -21.05
N GLU A 224 -12.99 15.86 -21.32
CA GLU A 224 -14.31 15.55 -20.80
C GLU A 224 -15.33 15.44 -21.93
N MET A 225 -16.26 14.52 -21.75
CA MET A 225 -17.40 14.41 -22.65
C MET A 225 -18.26 15.67 -22.50
N THR A 226 -18.56 16.35 -23.61
CA THR A 226 -19.46 17.52 -23.64
C THR A 226 -20.84 17.18 -24.20
N GLN A 227 -20.97 16.05 -24.89
CA GLN A 227 -22.20 15.58 -25.53
C GLN A 227 -22.38 14.08 -25.35
N GLU A 228 -23.62 13.65 -25.13
CA GLU A 228 -24.01 12.25 -25.22
C GLU A 228 -24.72 11.97 -26.56
N ARG A 229 -24.41 10.81 -27.15
CA ARG A 229 -25.07 10.35 -28.38
C ARG A 229 -26.25 9.44 -28.00
N LEU A 230 -27.44 9.83 -28.43
CA LEU A 230 -28.70 9.09 -28.28
C LEU A 230 -29.19 8.69 -29.68
N GLY A 231 -28.65 7.58 -30.20
CA GLY A 231 -28.88 7.14 -31.58
C GLY A 231 -28.25 8.09 -32.60
N ASP A 232 -29.08 8.68 -33.47
CA ASP A 232 -28.64 9.64 -34.49
C ASP A 232 -28.62 11.09 -34.00
N LYS A 233 -28.99 11.34 -32.74
CA LYS A 233 -28.99 12.68 -32.14
C LYS A 233 -27.90 12.80 -31.09
N SER A 234 -27.26 13.97 -31.01
CA SER A 234 -26.42 14.35 -29.88
C SER A 234 -27.15 15.33 -28.97
N LYS A 235 -26.92 15.22 -27.66
CA LYS A 235 -27.42 16.14 -26.64
C LYS A 235 -26.23 16.65 -25.83
N ASN A 236 -26.13 17.97 -25.64
CA ASN A 236 -25.15 18.54 -24.73
C ASN A 236 -25.39 18.04 -23.30
N LEU A 237 -24.32 17.75 -22.58
CA LEU A 237 -24.40 17.43 -21.16
C LEU A 237 -24.74 18.69 -20.35
N ASP A 238 -25.29 18.45 -19.16
CA ASP A 238 -25.46 19.51 -18.16
C ASP A 238 -24.07 20.06 -17.78
N THR A 239 -23.98 21.38 -17.60
CA THR A 239 -22.77 22.06 -17.13
C THR A 239 -22.96 22.61 -15.72
N TYR A 240 -21.86 22.72 -14.99
CA TYR A 240 -21.84 23.10 -13.59
C TYR A 240 -20.70 24.09 -13.32
N GLU A 241 -20.98 25.12 -12.55
CA GLU A 241 -19.99 26.09 -12.07
C GLU A 241 -19.24 25.54 -10.83
N ASP A 242 -18.26 26.31 -10.34
CA ASP A 242 -17.50 26.05 -9.10
C ASP A 242 -16.70 24.74 -9.10
N HIS A 243 -16.50 24.11 -10.25
CA HIS A 243 -15.63 22.94 -10.33
C HIS A 243 -14.15 23.37 -10.37
N LEU A 244 -13.24 22.55 -9.83
CA LEU A 244 -11.79 22.84 -9.84
C LEU A 244 -11.21 22.96 -11.26
N LEU A 245 -11.86 22.33 -12.24
CA LEU A 245 -11.54 22.44 -13.66
C LEU A 245 -12.74 23.04 -14.39
N CYS A 246 -12.52 23.84 -15.42
CA CYS A 246 -13.59 24.39 -16.24
C CYS A 246 -13.18 24.55 -17.71
N ASP A 247 -14.16 24.95 -18.53
CA ASP A 247 -13.95 25.51 -19.86
C ASP A 247 -13.67 27.02 -19.79
N GLU A 248 -13.53 27.66 -20.96
CA GLU A 248 -13.30 29.11 -21.08
C GLU A 248 -14.43 29.97 -20.49
N ASN A 249 -15.62 29.41 -20.27
CA ASN A 249 -16.77 30.08 -19.71
C ASN A 249 -16.95 29.80 -18.21
N GLY A 250 -15.98 29.18 -17.53
CA GLY A 250 -16.07 28.82 -16.11
C GLY A 250 -16.99 27.62 -15.83
N ASN A 251 -17.35 26.85 -16.86
CA ASN A 251 -18.30 25.73 -16.76
C ASN A 251 -17.61 24.36 -16.89
N TYR A 252 -18.07 23.38 -16.12
CA TYR A 252 -17.61 22.00 -16.23
C TYR A 252 -18.74 21.07 -16.71
N PRO A 253 -18.58 20.38 -17.85
CA PRO A 253 -19.58 19.43 -18.34
C PRO A 253 -19.52 18.13 -17.54
N ALA A 254 -20.66 17.66 -17.02
CA ALA A 254 -20.70 16.41 -16.28
C ALA A 254 -22.03 15.67 -16.45
N LYS A 255 -21.94 14.37 -16.74
CA LYS A 255 -23.08 13.46 -16.63
C LYS A 255 -23.15 12.92 -15.21
N LEU A 256 -23.85 13.64 -14.34
CA LEU A 256 -24.14 13.25 -12.96
C LEU A 256 -25.39 12.36 -12.90
N ASN A 257 -25.34 11.30 -12.10
CA ASN A 257 -26.51 10.50 -11.76
C ASN A 257 -27.42 11.24 -10.74
N ASP A 258 -28.61 10.71 -10.47
CA ASP A 258 -29.58 11.39 -9.62
C ASP A 258 -29.08 11.62 -8.18
N TRP A 259 -28.28 10.70 -7.64
CA TRP A 259 -27.70 10.80 -6.30
C TRP A 259 -26.59 11.86 -6.26
N GLU A 260 -25.72 11.85 -7.27
CA GLU A 260 -24.67 12.85 -7.44
C GLU A 260 -25.26 14.27 -7.55
N LYS A 261 -26.36 14.44 -8.29
CA LYS A 261 -27.07 15.73 -8.42
C LYS A 261 -27.61 16.23 -7.08
N VAL A 262 -28.19 15.34 -6.27
CA VAL A 262 -28.70 15.71 -4.93
C VAL A 262 -27.57 16.10 -3.99
N VAL A 263 -26.48 15.31 -3.94
CA VAL A 263 -25.32 15.59 -3.09
C VAL A 263 -24.68 16.91 -3.48
N LEU A 264 -24.35 17.11 -4.77
CA LEU A 264 -23.77 18.35 -5.25
C LEU A 264 -24.67 19.56 -4.94
N GLY A 265 -25.97 19.43 -5.16
CA GLY A 265 -26.94 20.50 -4.91
C GLY A 265 -27.09 20.89 -3.44
N LYS A 266 -26.87 19.96 -2.50
CA LYS A 266 -26.86 20.22 -1.06
C LYS A 266 -25.54 20.81 -0.58
N GLU A 267 -24.43 20.22 -0.98
CA GLU A 267 -23.09 20.66 -0.56
C GLU A 267 -22.76 22.07 -1.05
N ARG A 268 -23.18 22.45 -2.27
CA ARG A 268 -23.02 23.83 -2.79
C ARG A 268 -23.75 24.90 -1.96
N LYS A 269 -24.75 24.52 -1.16
CA LYS A 269 -25.52 25.44 -0.30
C LYS A 269 -24.97 25.54 1.11
N ARG A 270 -23.97 24.72 1.47
CA ARG A 270 -23.38 24.77 2.81
C ARG A 270 -22.53 26.02 2.99
N SER A 271 -22.50 26.51 4.23
CA SER A 271 -21.67 27.66 4.59
C SER A 271 -20.21 27.40 4.28
N GLY A 272 -19.54 28.39 3.70
CA GLY A 272 -18.12 28.35 3.36
C GLY A 272 -17.77 27.58 2.08
N PHE A 273 -18.72 26.92 1.40
CA PHE A 273 -18.46 26.23 0.12
C PHE A 273 -17.79 27.16 -0.90
N LYS A 274 -16.81 26.62 -1.63
CA LYS A 274 -16.10 27.34 -2.71
C LYS A 274 -15.99 26.53 -3.99
N PHE A 275 -15.48 25.30 -3.90
CA PHE A 275 -15.25 24.48 -5.09
C PHE A 275 -15.58 23.02 -4.86
N TRP A 276 -15.79 22.28 -5.94
CA TRP A 276 -15.94 20.83 -5.91
C TRP A 276 -15.08 20.15 -6.97
N TYR A 277 -14.73 18.90 -6.72
CA TYR A 277 -14.02 18.04 -7.64
C TYR A 277 -14.78 16.73 -7.79
N ARG A 278 -15.15 16.37 -9.03
CA ARG A 278 -15.63 15.02 -9.32
C ARG A 278 -14.44 14.10 -9.46
N ASN A 279 -14.26 13.23 -8.47
CA ASN A 279 -13.16 12.29 -8.48
C ASN A 279 -13.27 11.34 -9.69
N PRO A 280 -12.23 11.23 -10.54
CA PRO A 280 -12.26 10.31 -11.66
C PRO A 280 -12.42 8.87 -11.16
N GLN A 281 -13.36 8.13 -11.73
CA GLN A 281 -13.60 6.72 -11.40
C GLN A 281 -12.56 5.74 -12.01
N GLN A 282 -11.69 6.25 -12.90
CA GLN A 282 -10.57 5.51 -13.47
C GLN A 282 -9.26 5.81 -12.71
N PRO A 283 -8.31 4.87 -12.64
CA PRO A 283 -6.99 5.13 -12.04
C PRO A 283 -6.25 6.25 -12.76
N SER A 284 -5.86 7.29 -12.03
CA SER A 284 -4.95 8.35 -12.46
C SER A 284 -4.27 8.98 -11.24
N GLN A 285 -3.23 9.78 -11.45
CA GLN A 285 -2.56 10.50 -10.36
C GLN A 285 -3.44 11.60 -9.72
N SER A 286 -4.51 12.01 -10.40
CA SER A 286 -5.51 12.95 -9.88
C SER A 286 -6.77 12.25 -9.33
N SER A 287 -6.77 10.92 -9.24
CA SER A 287 -7.88 10.12 -8.72
C SER A 287 -7.58 9.67 -7.29
N LEU A 288 -8.41 10.11 -6.35
CA LEU A 288 -8.34 9.68 -4.97
C LEU A 288 -8.89 8.25 -4.87
N GLY A 289 -8.00 7.30 -4.56
CA GLY A 289 -8.32 5.92 -4.29
C GLY A 289 -8.15 5.61 -2.81
N ILE A 290 -9.04 4.80 -2.25
CA ILE A 290 -8.92 4.27 -0.90
C ILE A 290 -8.90 2.75 -0.98
N ALA A 291 -7.92 2.12 -0.34
CA ALA A 291 -7.80 0.68 -0.35
C ALA A 291 -8.81 0.05 0.62
N TYR A 292 -9.45 -1.02 0.17
CA TYR A 292 -10.34 -1.82 1.00
C TYR A 292 -10.14 -3.31 0.73
N LEU A 293 -10.31 -4.13 1.77
CA LEU A 293 -10.21 -5.58 1.65
C LEU A 293 -11.58 -6.17 1.31
N ASN A 294 -11.65 -6.94 0.24
CA ASN A 294 -12.85 -7.70 -0.13
C ASN A 294 -12.44 -9.13 -0.52
N ASP A 295 -12.99 -10.12 0.17
CA ASP A 295 -12.70 -11.55 -0.06
C ASP A 295 -11.19 -11.89 -0.04
N GLY A 296 -10.45 -11.26 0.87
CA GLY A 296 -9.00 -11.47 1.03
C GLY A 296 -8.14 -10.79 -0.04
N GLU A 297 -8.73 -9.98 -0.92
CA GLU A 297 -8.02 -9.21 -1.93
C GLU A 297 -8.24 -7.70 -1.74
N TYR A 298 -7.17 -6.92 -1.87
CA TYR A 298 -7.28 -5.48 -1.84
C TYR A 298 -7.85 -4.93 -3.14
N ARG A 299 -8.82 -4.04 -3.02
CA ARG A 299 -9.44 -3.26 -4.09
C ARG A 299 -9.35 -1.78 -3.75
N ILE A 300 -9.68 -0.93 -4.72
CA ILE A 300 -9.70 0.52 -4.56
C ILE A 300 -11.13 1.02 -4.73
N VAL A 301 -11.65 1.73 -3.73
CA VAL A 301 -12.86 2.54 -3.85
C VAL A 301 -12.44 3.97 -4.19
N ARG A 302 -13.22 4.63 -5.04
CA ARG A 302 -12.99 6.02 -5.45
C ARG A 302 -14.22 6.83 -5.06
N PRO A 303 -14.17 7.54 -3.92
CA PRO A 303 -15.27 8.40 -3.47
C PRO A 303 -15.64 9.41 -4.54
N ASP A 304 -16.92 9.68 -4.79
CA ASP A 304 -17.32 10.51 -5.94
C ASP A 304 -16.90 11.98 -5.85
N PHE A 305 -16.99 12.60 -4.67
CA PHE A 305 -16.78 14.04 -4.53
C PHE A 305 -15.77 14.43 -3.46
N ILE A 306 -15.01 15.47 -3.80
CA ILE A 306 -14.23 16.26 -2.85
C ILE A 306 -14.75 17.69 -2.91
N PHE A 307 -15.19 18.22 -1.78
CA PHE A 307 -15.67 19.59 -1.65
C PHE A 307 -14.66 20.45 -0.89
N PHE A 308 -14.45 21.67 -1.35
CA PHE A 308 -13.55 22.64 -0.74
C PHE A 308 -14.35 23.79 -0.15
N ALA A 309 -14.05 24.11 1.10
CA ALA A 309 -14.67 25.21 1.81
C ALA A 309 -13.61 26.08 2.50
N ILE A 310 -13.94 27.35 2.74
CA ILE A 310 -13.15 28.29 3.52
C ILE A 310 -13.89 28.54 4.83
N LEU A 311 -13.22 28.28 5.95
CA LEU A 311 -13.74 28.55 7.29
C LEU A 311 -13.70 30.06 7.59
N ASP A 312 -14.37 30.47 8.66
CA ASP A 312 -14.44 31.89 9.06
C ASP A 312 -13.05 32.50 9.37
N ASP A 313 -12.07 31.68 9.72
CA ASP A 313 -10.68 32.07 9.96
C ASP A 313 -9.80 32.11 8.68
N GLY A 314 -10.38 31.81 7.52
CA GLY A 314 -9.69 31.76 6.23
C GLY A 314 -9.07 30.40 5.88
N THR A 315 -9.12 29.41 6.78
CA THR A 315 -8.54 28.08 6.54
C THR A 315 -9.29 27.34 5.43
N VAL A 316 -8.56 26.81 4.45
CA VAL A 316 -9.10 25.92 3.42
C VAL A 316 -9.24 24.50 3.97
N VAL A 317 -10.45 23.95 3.91
CA VAL A 317 -10.76 22.58 4.33
C VAL A 317 -11.34 21.76 3.17
N ALA A 318 -11.17 20.44 3.25
CA ALA A 318 -11.75 19.50 2.31
C ALA A 318 -12.75 18.57 3.02
N ASP A 319 -13.87 18.30 2.36
CA ASP A 319 -14.84 17.26 2.74
C ASP A 319 -14.89 16.19 1.66
N LEU A 320 -14.83 14.92 2.07
CA LEU A 320 -14.94 13.77 1.18
C LEU A 320 -16.35 13.20 1.31
N VAL A 321 -17.14 13.21 0.23
CA VAL A 321 -18.53 12.77 0.26
C VAL A 321 -18.78 11.73 -0.83
N ASP A 322 -19.23 10.54 -0.42
CA ASP A 322 -19.45 9.39 -1.29
C ASP A 322 -20.94 8.96 -1.30
N PRO A 323 -21.70 9.24 -2.37
CA PRO A 323 -22.99 8.60 -2.63
C PRO A 323 -22.82 7.08 -2.77
N HIS A 324 -23.33 6.32 -1.79
CA HIS A 324 -22.96 4.92 -1.60
C HIS A 324 -24.14 3.98 -1.84
N GLY A 325 -24.07 3.22 -2.94
CA GLY A 325 -25.07 2.20 -3.23
C GLY A 325 -25.06 1.06 -2.21
N THR A 326 -26.16 0.87 -1.48
CA THR A 326 -26.28 -0.12 -0.40
C THR A 326 -26.58 -1.54 -0.90
N GLN A 327 -26.95 -1.68 -2.16
CA GLN A 327 -27.38 -2.94 -2.80
C GLN A 327 -26.22 -3.85 -3.24
N TYR A 328 -24.99 -3.33 -3.28
CA TYR A 328 -23.84 -4.07 -3.80
C TYR A 328 -23.24 -4.98 -2.72
N SER A 329 -22.78 -6.17 -3.12
CA SER A 329 -22.14 -7.12 -2.20
C SER A 329 -20.87 -6.58 -1.54
N ASP A 330 -20.22 -5.60 -2.19
CA ASP A 330 -19.01 -4.95 -1.70
C ASP A 330 -19.27 -3.63 -0.94
N ALA A 331 -20.53 -3.27 -0.66
CA ALA A 331 -20.87 -2.03 0.04
C ALA A 331 -20.28 -1.97 1.46
N VAL A 332 -20.49 -3.02 2.28
CA VAL A 332 -19.89 -3.08 3.63
C VAL A 332 -18.35 -3.14 3.58
N PRO A 333 -17.72 -3.97 2.73
CA PRO A 333 -16.27 -3.92 2.51
C PRO A 333 -15.73 -2.52 2.16
N LYS A 334 -16.41 -1.76 1.29
CA LYS A 334 -16.01 -0.39 0.97
C LYS A 334 -16.14 0.54 2.17
N LEU A 335 -17.26 0.50 2.89
CA LEU A 335 -17.45 1.28 4.12
C LEU A 335 -16.33 0.99 5.14
N ARG A 336 -15.93 -0.29 5.29
CA ARG A 336 -14.80 -0.68 6.15
C ARG A 336 -13.47 -0.05 5.73
N GLY A 337 -13.19 -0.01 4.42
CA GLY A 337 -12.02 0.69 3.90
C GLY A 337 -12.06 2.18 4.18
N LEU A 338 -13.22 2.83 3.97
CA LEU A 338 -13.40 4.26 4.23
C LEU A 338 -13.23 4.62 5.71
N VAL A 339 -13.76 3.82 6.65
CA VAL A 339 -13.57 4.09 8.09
C VAL A 339 -12.13 3.86 8.55
N GLN A 340 -11.44 2.86 7.97
CA GLN A 340 -10.02 2.64 8.25
C GLN A 340 -9.20 3.84 7.75
N TYR A 341 -9.49 4.32 6.54
CA TYR A 341 -8.86 5.50 5.96
C TYR A 341 -9.12 6.76 6.80
N ALA A 342 -10.36 6.97 7.27
CA ALA A 342 -10.70 8.06 8.16
C ALA A 342 -9.91 8.01 9.48
N ALA A 343 -9.75 6.81 10.05
CA ALA A 343 -9.01 6.60 11.30
C ALA A 343 -7.50 6.89 11.16
N THR A 344 -6.90 6.61 9.99
CA THR A 344 -5.48 6.88 9.74
C THR A 344 -5.21 8.32 9.28
N HIS A 345 -6.25 9.08 8.91
CA HIS A 345 -6.15 10.46 8.41
C HIS A 345 -7.07 11.46 9.16
N PRO A 346 -7.06 11.48 10.51
CA PRO A 346 -8.08 12.16 11.30
C PRO A 346 -8.12 13.68 11.12
N THR A 347 -7.04 14.30 10.62
CA THR A 347 -6.90 15.76 10.48
C THR A 347 -6.86 16.24 9.03
N VAL A 348 -6.92 15.32 8.06
CA VAL A 348 -6.77 15.67 6.64
C VAL A 348 -8.07 16.26 6.10
N PHE A 349 -9.19 15.64 6.43
CA PHE A 349 -10.52 16.08 6.00
C PHE A 349 -11.27 16.67 7.19
N ARG A 350 -12.09 17.69 6.94
CA ARG A 350 -13.03 18.17 7.95
C ARG A 350 -14.15 17.14 8.14
N ARG A 351 -14.61 16.52 7.06
CA ARG A 351 -15.65 15.48 7.05
C ARG A 351 -15.32 14.39 6.05
N ILE A 352 -15.67 13.16 6.41
CA ILE A 352 -15.67 12.01 5.50
C ILE A 352 -17.04 11.37 5.65
N GLU A 353 -17.89 11.53 4.65
CA GLU A 353 -19.30 11.16 4.72
C GLU A 353 -19.64 10.15 3.63
N SER A 354 -20.30 9.07 4.03
CA SER A 354 -20.98 8.17 3.09
C SER A 354 -22.46 8.47 3.13
N VAL A 355 -23.09 8.66 1.97
CA VAL A 355 -24.48 9.12 1.84
C VAL A 355 -25.29 8.09 1.07
N ALA A 356 -26.44 7.68 1.60
CA ALA A 356 -27.34 6.78 0.89
C ALA A 356 -28.80 7.19 1.03
N GLN A 357 -29.60 6.87 0.00
CA GLN A 357 -31.05 6.92 0.12
C GLN A 357 -31.58 5.57 0.60
N VAL A 358 -32.18 5.55 1.80
CA VAL A 358 -32.85 4.37 2.36
C VAL A 358 -34.25 4.77 2.84
N ASN A 359 -35.26 3.95 2.54
CA ASN A 359 -36.66 4.24 2.84
C ASN A 359 -37.07 5.67 2.42
N GLU A 360 -36.69 6.06 1.20
CA GLU A 360 -36.93 7.37 0.57
C GLU A 360 -36.25 8.57 1.27
N LYS A 361 -35.53 8.34 2.37
CA LYS A 361 -34.80 9.38 3.11
C LYS A 361 -33.31 9.35 2.77
N TRP A 362 -32.71 10.53 2.66
CA TRP A 362 -31.27 10.67 2.54
C TRP A 362 -30.63 10.60 3.91
N ARG A 363 -29.71 9.65 4.09
CA ARG A 363 -29.02 9.35 5.34
C ARG A 363 -27.53 9.46 5.14
N VAL A 364 -26.82 9.84 6.19
CA VAL A 364 -25.36 10.01 6.18
C VAL A 364 -24.72 9.27 7.33
N LEU A 365 -23.62 8.58 7.03
CA LEU A 365 -22.69 8.04 7.99
C LEU A 365 -21.45 8.93 8.00
N ASP A 366 -21.25 9.69 9.08
CA ASP A 366 -20.04 10.48 9.28
C ASP A 366 -18.92 9.57 9.82
N LEU A 367 -17.98 9.24 8.94
CA LEU A 367 -16.90 8.29 9.19
C LEU A 367 -15.80 8.88 10.08
N THR A 368 -15.88 10.18 10.40
CA THR A 368 -15.00 10.83 11.39
C THR A 368 -15.45 10.54 12.84
N ARG A 369 -16.68 10.08 13.04
CA ARG A 369 -17.18 9.68 14.36
C ARG A 369 -16.76 8.26 14.74
N GLU A 370 -16.25 8.10 15.97
CA GLU A 370 -15.76 6.81 16.46
C GLU A 370 -16.85 5.74 16.57
N ASP A 371 -18.05 6.10 17.02
CA ASP A 371 -19.18 5.17 17.14
C ASP A 371 -19.62 4.61 15.77
N VAL A 372 -19.65 5.46 14.74
CA VAL A 372 -19.92 5.05 13.35
C VAL A 372 -18.83 4.10 12.84
N ARG A 373 -17.56 4.41 13.07
CA ARG A 373 -16.44 3.54 12.67
C ARG A 373 -16.52 2.16 13.33
N GLN A 374 -16.78 2.10 14.63
CA GLN A 374 -16.88 0.83 15.36
C GLN A 374 -18.07 -0.01 14.88
N ALA A 375 -19.22 0.61 14.63
CA ALA A 375 -20.38 -0.07 14.09
C ALA A 375 -20.11 -0.67 12.70
N ILE A 376 -19.47 0.08 11.79
CA ILE A 376 -19.09 -0.41 10.45
C ILE A 376 -18.04 -1.53 10.54
N ALA A 377 -17.05 -1.40 11.42
CA ALA A 377 -16.00 -2.40 11.57
C ALA A 377 -16.58 -3.76 12.01
N THR A 378 -17.51 -3.76 12.95
CA THR A 378 -18.02 -4.96 13.61
C THR A 378 -19.33 -5.52 13.03
N THR A 379 -20.00 -4.77 12.15
CA THR A 379 -21.31 -5.18 11.59
C THR A 379 -21.27 -6.52 10.87
N THR A 380 -22.31 -7.32 11.09
CA THR A 380 -22.64 -8.50 10.27
C THR A 380 -23.88 -8.28 9.41
N SER A 381 -24.45 -7.08 9.47
CA SER A 381 -25.66 -6.68 8.74
C SER A 381 -25.33 -6.06 7.38
N SER A 382 -26.37 -5.80 6.58
CA SER A 382 -26.21 -5.11 5.30
C SER A 382 -25.81 -3.64 5.48
N ALA A 383 -25.29 -3.02 4.41
CA ALA A 383 -25.01 -1.59 4.41
C ALA A 383 -26.30 -0.77 4.65
N ALA A 384 -27.43 -1.18 4.06
CA ALA A 384 -28.72 -0.52 4.27
C ALA A 384 -29.10 -0.44 5.77
N ALA A 385 -28.89 -1.52 6.54
CA ALA A 385 -29.19 -1.53 7.97
C ALA A 385 -28.37 -0.50 8.76
N LEU A 386 -27.13 -0.20 8.34
CA LEU A 386 -26.31 0.84 8.97
C LEU A 386 -26.92 2.23 8.73
N PHE A 387 -27.33 2.53 7.50
CA PHE A 387 -27.97 3.81 7.15
C PHE A 387 -29.35 3.99 7.78
N GLU A 388 -30.08 2.91 8.04
CA GLU A 388 -31.39 2.92 8.71
C GLU A 388 -31.29 3.07 10.23
N SER A 389 -30.12 2.78 10.81
CA SER A 389 -29.92 2.78 12.26
C SER A 389 -29.67 4.19 12.84
N GLU A 390 -29.65 4.27 14.17
CA GLU A 390 -29.47 5.52 14.93
C GLU A 390 -28.07 6.13 14.80
N ILE A 391 -27.08 5.38 14.30
CA ILE A 391 -25.73 5.93 14.04
C ILE A 391 -25.68 6.81 12.80
N ALA A 392 -26.68 6.70 11.91
CA ALA A 392 -26.81 7.55 10.74
C ALA A 392 -27.67 8.78 11.05
N ASP A 393 -27.25 9.93 10.53
CA ASP A 393 -28.01 11.17 10.60
C ASP A 393 -28.84 11.39 9.32
N ASP A 394 -29.84 12.26 9.38
CA ASP A 394 -30.51 12.73 8.17
C ASP A 394 -29.57 13.66 7.41
N TYR A 395 -29.33 13.36 6.13
CA TYR A 395 -28.48 14.18 5.28
C TYR A 395 -29.26 15.42 4.86
N SER A 396 -28.95 16.57 5.44
CA SER A 396 -29.66 17.85 5.20
C SER A 396 -29.03 18.67 4.08
#